data_AF-A0A096XTL0-F1
#
_entry.id   AF-A0A096XTL0-F1
#
_cell.length_a   1.000
_cell.length_b   1.000
_cell.length_c   1.000
_cell.angle_alpha   90.00
_cell.angle_beta   90.00
_cell.angle_gamma   90.00
#
_symmetry.space_group_name_H-M   'P 1'
#
loop_
_entity.id
_entity.type
_entity.pdbx_description
1 polymer ?
#
loop_
_entity_poly.entity_id
_entity_poly.type
_entity_poly.pdbx_seq_one_letter_code
_entity_poly.pdbx_strand_id
1 'polypeptide(L)'
;MKLRICELVINSNLINQPKIENILEAKKNAIQNYAFILHDKDIYQNEKEAQLNGKKIGDLKTPHWHIYLRFNNAYDVKHISQWFNTQENFVSKIKGRFSDALMYMIHSNRLDKHQYDEKEVVSNFDWKSEAQQDIFNRKYKMDARLKEIIDKIESGEWKRYDLITKINGYENNIYYSAIKKAFERRIDFLEEMERKMECVFITGMSSSGKTTLAKKIAEDNGYKAYVSSGSNDILDNYKGQECIILDDLRSYCLGLSDLIKMLDNNTSYSVKSRYKNKVLECKLIIITTVKSIDDFFEDIFKKDESIIQLKRRCKLHISLDSKYISYSMWNPVKMEYEKPFKKPNNLLNKFQIKALSKKEQKEFIKKITNIDLDED
;
A
#
# COMPACT_ATOMS: atom_id res chain seq x y z
N MET A 1 -31.05 13.19 22.46
CA MET A 1 -29.58 12.90 22.50
C MET A 1 -29.24 12.19 21.20
N LYS A 2 -28.14 12.56 20.52
CA LYS A 2 -27.76 11.87 19.27
C LYS A 2 -26.71 10.78 19.51
N LEU A 3 -26.93 9.60 18.94
CA LEU A 3 -26.08 8.43 19.06
C LEU A 3 -25.64 7.96 17.67
N ARG A 4 -24.34 7.68 17.52
CA ARG A 4 -23.79 6.97 16.34
C ARG A 4 -23.77 5.45 16.54
N ILE A 5 -23.75 5.03 17.81
CA ILE A 5 -23.72 3.64 18.25
C ILE A 5 -24.66 3.51 19.44
N CYS A 6 -25.54 2.51 19.44
CA CYS A 6 -26.45 2.23 20.54
C CYS A 6 -26.79 0.74 20.66
N GLU A 7 -27.39 0.40 21.78
CA GLU A 7 -28.01 -0.89 22.07
C GLU A 7 -29.48 -0.65 22.38
N LEU A 8 -30.36 -1.48 21.82
CA LEU A 8 -31.74 -1.60 22.26
C LEU A 8 -31.92 -2.91 23.00
N VAL A 9 -32.62 -2.86 24.12
CA VAL A 9 -33.06 -4.06 24.86
C VAL A 9 -34.58 -4.06 24.89
N ILE A 10 -35.21 -4.98 24.17
CA ILE A 10 -36.67 -4.99 24.00
C ILE A 10 -37.20 -6.39 24.30
N ASN A 11 -38.19 -6.48 25.19
CA ASN A 11 -38.80 -7.76 25.51
C ASN A 11 -39.41 -8.44 24.26
N SER A 12 -39.25 -9.75 24.17
CA SER A 12 -39.72 -10.59 23.05
C SER A 12 -41.23 -10.57 22.83
N ASN A 13 -42.01 -10.20 23.85
CA ASN A 13 -43.45 -10.00 23.74
C ASN A 13 -43.84 -8.67 23.05
N LEU A 14 -42.92 -7.71 22.95
CA LEU A 14 -43.15 -6.42 22.30
C LEU A 14 -42.64 -6.39 20.84
N ILE A 15 -41.63 -7.22 20.53
CA ILE A 15 -41.05 -7.33 19.20
C ILE A 15 -40.52 -8.74 18.93
N ASN A 16 -40.66 -9.19 17.68
CA ASN A 16 -40.14 -10.47 17.21
C ASN A 16 -39.10 -10.27 16.11
N GLN A 17 -38.34 -11.34 15.81
CA GLN A 17 -37.27 -11.31 14.82
C GLN A 17 -37.71 -10.77 13.44
N PRO A 18 -38.81 -11.25 12.81
CA PRO A 18 -39.23 -10.72 11.51
C PRO A 18 -39.48 -9.21 11.52
N LYS A 19 -40.03 -8.67 12.62
CA LYS A 19 -40.25 -7.23 12.75
C LYS A 19 -38.94 -6.46 12.88
N ILE A 20 -37.97 -6.98 13.64
CA ILE A 20 -36.61 -6.41 13.73
C ILE A 20 -35.99 -6.36 12.33
N GLU A 21 -35.97 -7.48 11.61
CA GLU A 21 -35.39 -7.59 10.26
C GLU A 21 -36.04 -6.62 9.27
N ASN A 22 -37.37 -6.50 9.28
CA ASN A 22 -38.10 -5.54 8.44
C ASN A 22 -37.71 -4.08 8.74
N ILE A 23 -37.53 -3.73 10.01
CA ILE A 23 -37.07 -2.39 10.40
C ILE A 23 -35.64 -2.14 9.93
N LEU A 24 -34.75 -3.11 10.13
CA LEU A 24 -33.34 -3.02 9.72
C LEU A 24 -33.23 -2.81 8.21
N GLU A 25 -33.98 -3.58 7.42
CA GLU A 25 -34.02 -3.44 5.95
C GLU A 25 -34.59 -2.07 5.53
N ALA A 26 -35.71 -1.64 6.13
CA ALA A 26 -36.30 -0.33 5.86
C ALA A 26 -35.38 0.85 6.23
N LYS A 27 -34.39 0.63 7.11
CA LYS A 27 -33.44 1.63 7.58
C LYS A 27 -31.99 1.37 7.12
N LYS A 28 -31.76 0.53 6.10
CA LYS A 28 -30.42 0.19 5.59
C LYS A 28 -29.54 1.37 5.16
N ASN A 29 -30.14 2.48 4.73
CA ASN A 29 -29.40 3.69 4.38
C ASN A 29 -28.90 4.47 5.62
N ALA A 30 -29.55 4.28 6.77
CA ALA A 30 -29.20 4.90 8.03
C ALA A 30 -28.26 4.00 8.87
N ILE A 31 -28.55 2.71 8.89
CA ILE A 31 -27.85 1.68 9.68
C ILE A 31 -26.71 1.11 8.85
N GLN A 32 -25.48 1.37 9.30
CA GLN A 32 -24.27 0.83 8.69
C GLN A 32 -24.08 -0.63 9.08
N ASN A 33 -24.14 -0.92 10.38
CA ASN A 33 -23.96 -2.26 10.93
C ASN A 33 -25.03 -2.56 11.97
N TYR A 34 -25.51 -3.80 11.98
CA TYR A 34 -26.36 -4.34 13.04
C TYR A 34 -25.92 -5.74 13.44
N ALA A 35 -26.15 -6.06 14.71
CA ALA A 35 -26.14 -7.42 15.22
C ALA A 35 -27.22 -7.55 16.29
N PHE A 36 -27.95 -8.66 16.33
CA PHE A 36 -28.95 -8.90 17.36
C PHE A 36 -29.08 -10.38 17.71
N ILE A 37 -29.56 -10.64 18.93
CA ILE A 37 -29.75 -11.98 19.50
C ILE A 37 -30.89 -11.96 20.53
N LEU A 38 -31.59 -13.09 20.67
CA LEU A 38 -32.57 -13.31 21.73
C LEU A 38 -31.89 -13.87 22.97
N HIS A 39 -32.03 -13.16 24.10
CA HIS A 39 -31.66 -13.69 25.40
C HIS A 39 -32.89 -14.27 26.08
N ASP A 40 -33.00 -15.60 26.12
CA ASP A 40 -34.12 -16.35 26.71
C ASP A 40 -33.71 -17.25 27.90
N LYS A 41 -32.42 -17.30 28.23
CA LYS A 41 -31.83 -18.13 29.30
C LYS A 41 -31.19 -17.32 30.42
N ASP A 42 -31.39 -16.00 30.41
CA ASP A 42 -30.87 -15.09 31.44
C ASP A 42 -31.60 -15.29 32.77
N ILE A 43 -30.86 -15.29 33.87
CA ILE A 43 -31.40 -15.41 35.22
C ILE A 43 -31.15 -14.14 36.04
N TYR A 44 -32.01 -13.89 37.03
CA TYR A 44 -31.75 -12.86 38.04
C TYR A 44 -30.57 -13.29 38.93
N GLN A 45 -29.51 -12.51 38.94
CA GLN A 45 -28.29 -12.76 39.74
C GLN A 45 -28.16 -11.81 40.94
N ASN A 46 -28.94 -10.73 40.97
CA ASN A 46 -28.87 -9.69 41.97
C ASN A 46 -30.19 -9.64 42.77
N GLU A 47 -30.11 -9.65 44.11
CA GLU A 47 -31.30 -9.66 44.98
C GLU A 47 -32.18 -8.43 44.78
N LYS A 48 -31.58 -7.24 44.64
CA LYS A 48 -32.34 -6.00 44.44
C LYS A 48 -33.08 -6.02 43.11
N GLU A 49 -32.41 -6.47 42.04
CA GLU A 49 -33.03 -6.59 40.72
C GLU A 49 -34.18 -7.62 40.73
N ALA A 50 -33.95 -8.78 41.38
CA ALA A 50 -34.96 -9.82 41.50
C ALA A 50 -36.20 -9.28 42.25
N GLN A 51 -36.00 -8.66 43.42
CA GLN A 51 -37.08 -8.10 44.24
C GLN A 51 -37.87 -7.01 43.51
N LEU A 52 -37.19 -6.10 42.79
CA LEU A 52 -37.84 -5.06 41.99
C LEU A 52 -38.75 -5.62 40.90
N ASN A 53 -38.51 -6.86 40.47
CA ASN A 53 -39.31 -7.55 39.46
C ASN A 53 -40.25 -8.62 40.08
N GLY A 54 -40.36 -8.69 41.41
CA GLY A 54 -41.17 -9.71 42.10
C GLY A 54 -40.65 -11.14 41.91
N LYS A 55 -39.33 -11.30 41.73
CA LYS A 55 -38.62 -12.55 41.45
C LYS A 55 -37.57 -12.86 42.52
N LYS A 56 -37.01 -14.06 42.47
CA LYS A 56 -35.89 -14.51 43.30
C LYS A 56 -34.63 -14.66 42.46
N ILE A 57 -33.46 -14.69 43.11
CA ILE A 57 -32.22 -15.06 42.43
C ILE A 57 -32.38 -16.47 41.84
N GLY A 58 -31.91 -16.66 40.61
CA GLY A 58 -32.02 -17.90 39.86
C GLY A 58 -33.27 -18.00 38.98
N ASP A 59 -34.29 -17.16 39.21
CA ASP A 59 -35.46 -17.12 38.32
C ASP A 59 -35.06 -16.60 36.94
N LEU A 60 -35.72 -17.13 35.89
CA LEU A 60 -35.54 -16.64 34.53
C LEU A 60 -36.05 -15.20 34.37
N LYS A 61 -35.27 -14.39 33.67
CA LYS A 61 -35.69 -13.08 33.18
C LYS A 61 -36.66 -13.27 32.01
N THR A 62 -37.48 -12.24 31.77
CA THR A 62 -38.34 -12.21 30.59
C THR A 62 -37.46 -12.24 29.34
N PRO A 63 -37.73 -13.12 28.34
CA PRO A 63 -36.91 -13.17 27.15
C PRO A 63 -36.90 -11.83 26.40
N HIS A 64 -35.73 -11.35 26.01
CA HIS A 64 -35.54 -10.02 25.43
C HIS A 64 -34.49 -10.02 24.32
N TRP A 65 -34.70 -9.17 23.34
CA TRP A 65 -33.77 -8.95 22.24
C TRP A 65 -32.74 -7.90 22.62
N HIS A 66 -31.46 -8.24 22.47
CA HIS A 66 -30.39 -7.27 22.39
C HIS A 66 -30.17 -6.91 20.92
N ILE A 67 -30.26 -5.62 20.58
CA ILE A 67 -30.12 -5.11 19.20
C ILE A 67 -29.05 -4.01 19.19
N TYR A 68 -27.89 -4.31 18.61
CA TYR A 68 -26.75 -3.40 18.53
C TYR A 68 -26.72 -2.72 17.17
N LEU A 69 -26.66 -1.39 17.16
CA LEU A 69 -26.70 -0.60 15.92
C LEU A 69 -25.50 0.35 15.84
N ARG A 70 -24.90 0.41 14.65
CA ARG A 70 -23.95 1.45 14.23
C ARG A 70 -24.52 2.17 13.01
N PHE A 71 -24.57 3.49 13.07
CA PHE A 71 -25.16 4.32 12.04
C PHE A 71 -24.12 5.05 11.18
N ASN A 72 -24.48 5.32 9.93
CA ASN A 72 -23.68 6.16 9.02
C ASN A 72 -23.50 7.58 9.59
N ASN A 73 -24.56 8.12 10.21
CA ASN A 73 -24.59 9.43 10.87
C ASN A 73 -25.21 9.31 12.27
N ALA A 74 -25.00 10.28 13.15
CA ALA A 74 -25.62 10.25 14.48
C ALA A 74 -27.13 10.55 14.42
N TYR A 75 -27.97 9.70 15.04
CA TYR A 75 -29.43 9.84 15.09
C TYR A 75 -29.94 10.12 16.50
N ASP A 76 -31.04 10.87 16.61
CA ASP A 76 -31.64 11.13 17.91
C ASP A 76 -32.30 9.86 18.48
N VAL A 77 -32.11 9.61 19.78
CA VAL A 77 -32.71 8.50 20.53
C VAL A 77 -34.21 8.39 20.29
N LYS A 78 -34.92 9.53 20.20
CA LYS A 78 -36.35 9.56 19.91
C LYS A 78 -36.71 8.93 18.57
N HIS A 79 -35.91 9.19 17.53
CA HIS A 79 -36.16 8.60 16.22
C HIS A 79 -35.83 7.10 16.20
N ILE A 80 -34.76 6.71 16.90
CA ILE A 80 -34.37 5.31 17.02
C ILE A 80 -35.47 4.52 17.73
N SER A 81 -35.99 5.00 18.87
CA SER A 81 -37.04 4.32 19.62
C SER A 81 -38.35 4.20 18.82
N GLN A 82 -38.69 5.24 18.05
CA GLN A 82 -39.84 5.23 17.14
C GLN A 82 -39.73 4.16 16.05
N TRP A 83 -38.54 3.93 15.47
CA TRP A 83 -38.36 2.88 14.45
C TRP A 83 -38.69 1.49 14.98
N PHE A 84 -38.34 1.22 16.24
CA PHE A 84 -38.60 -0.06 16.90
C PHE A 84 -39.92 -0.12 17.67
N ASN A 85 -40.73 0.95 17.59
CA ASN A 85 -41.98 1.09 18.34
C ASN A 85 -41.79 0.81 19.85
N THR A 86 -40.72 1.38 20.42
CA THR A 86 -40.35 1.25 21.84
C THR A 86 -40.20 2.63 22.48
N GLN A 87 -39.98 2.66 23.80
CA GLN A 87 -39.73 3.89 24.55
C GLN A 87 -38.23 4.25 24.56
N GLU A 88 -37.92 5.54 24.71
CA GLU A 88 -36.54 6.04 24.66
C GLU A 88 -35.61 5.41 25.71
N ASN A 89 -36.12 5.01 26.87
CA ASN A 89 -35.36 4.35 27.94
C ASN A 89 -34.85 2.95 27.56
N PHE A 90 -35.39 2.33 26.52
CA PHE A 90 -34.88 1.06 25.98
C PHE A 90 -33.76 1.24 24.96
N VAL A 91 -33.41 2.48 24.61
CA VAL A 91 -32.30 2.81 23.71
C VAL A 91 -31.14 3.36 24.54
N SER A 92 -30.12 2.54 24.76
CA SER A 92 -28.97 2.89 25.58
C SER A 92 -27.76 3.26 24.75
N LYS A 93 -27.02 4.27 25.21
CA LYS A 93 -25.65 4.52 24.72
C LYS A 93 -24.75 3.40 25.23
N ILE A 94 -24.00 2.78 24.33
CA ILE A 94 -22.99 1.79 24.70
C ILE A 94 -21.87 2.51 25.47
N LYS A 95 -21.70 2.11 26.73
CA LYS A 95 -20.68 2.65 27.64
C LYS A 95 -19.41 1.81 27.45
N GLY A 96 -18.43 2.35 26.73
CA GLY A 96 -17.19 1.63 26.41
C GLY A 96 -17.03 1.41 24.90
N ARG A 97 -16.39 0.31 24.51
CA ARG A 97 -16.17 -0.03 23.10
C ARG A 97 -17.31 -0.87 22.56
N PHE A 98 -17.54 -0.78 21.25
CA PHE A 98 -18.54 -1.60 20.59
C PHE A 98 -18.19 -3.09 20.62
N SER A 99 -16.90 -3.44 20.54
CA SER A 99 -16.40 -4.82 20.66
C SER A 99 -16.82 -5.49 21.98
N ASP A 100 -16.82 -4.75 23.10
CA ASP A 100 -17.27 -5.28 24.39
C ASP A 100 -18.78 -5.59 24.39
N ALA A 101 -19.56 -4.73 23.73
CA ALA A 101 -20.99 -4.96 23.55
C ALA A 101 -21.26 -6.15 22.63
N LEU A 102 -20.47 -6.33 21.56
CA LEU A 102 -20.55 -7.49 20.67
C LEU A 102 -20.20 -8.80 21.40
N MET A 103 -19.19 -8.81 22.28
CA MET A 103 -18.89 -9.98 23.10
C MET A 103 -20.01 -10.30 24.09
N TYR A 104 -20.66 -9.26 24.61
CA TYR A 104 -21.76 -9.39 25.56
C TYR A 104 -23.00 -10.03 24.94
N MET A 105 -23.19 -9.95 23.61
CA MET A 105 -24.27 -10.67 22.88
C MET A 105 -24.33 -12.15 23.22
N ILE A 106 -23.16 -12.78 23.36
CA ILE A 106 -23.07 -14.20 23.71
C ILE A 106 -22.57 -14.42 25.13
N HIS A 107 -22.50 -13.35 25.93
CA HIS A 107 -21.90 -13.30 27.25
C HIS A 107 -20.45 -13.84 27.33
N SER A 108 -19.69 -13.82 26.22
CA SER A 108 -18.31 -14.35 26.21
C SER A 108 -17.35 -13.58 27.11
N ASN A 109 -17.69 -12.33 27.45
CA ASN A 109 -16.98 -11.51 28.42
C ASN A 109 -17.57 -11.56 29.85
N ARG A 110 -18.58 -12.42 30.09
CA ARG A 110 -19.30 -12.61 31.36
C ARG A 110 -19.50 -14.08 31.68
N LEU A 111 -18.42 -14.72 32.14
CA LEU A 111 -18.39 -16.14 32.51
C LEU A 111 -19.40 -16.52 33.60
N ASP A 112 -19.85 -15.53 34.39
CA ASP A 112 -20.87 -15.69 35.41
C ASP A 112 -22.29 -15.85 34.82
N LYS A 113 -22.48 -15.62 33.52
CA LYS A 113 -23.77 -15.68 32.83
C LYS A 113 -23.87 -16.85 31.84
N HIS A 114 -25.09 -17.16 31.44
CA HIS A 114 -25.34 -18.15 30.38
C HIS A 114 -24.64 -17.74 29.08
N GLN A 115 -23.87 -18.67 28.50
CA GLN A 115 -23.15 -18.47 27.25
C GLN A 115 -24.04 -18.89 26.07
N TYR A 116 -24.41 -17.95 25.22
CA TYR A 116 -25.24 -18.22 24.04
C TYR A 116 -24.39 -18.71 22.86
N ASP A 117 -25.01 -19.44 21.92
CA ASP A 117 -24.31 -19.94 20.73
C ASP A 117 -24.14 -18.78 19.73
N GLU A 118 -22.93 -18.64 19.18
CA GLU A 118 -22.62 -17.67 18.13
C GLU A 118 -23.55 -17.78 16.91
N LYS A 119 -24.13 -18.96 16.65
CA LYS A 119 -25.09 -19.19 15.56
C LYS A 119 -26.44 -18.54 15.79
N GLU A 120 -26.77 -18.17 17.02
CA GLU A 120 -28.01 -17.48 17.38
C GLU A 120 -27.94 -15.97 17.07
N VAL A 121 -26.76 -15.44 16.71
CA VAL A 121 -26.55 -14.03 16.35
C VAL A 121 -26.87 -13.79 14.87
N VAL A 122 -27.77 -12.84 14.61
CA VAL A 122 -28.04 -12.33 13.27
C VAL A 122 -27.33 -11.00 13.08
N SER A 123 -26.56 -10.85 11.99
CA SER A 123 -25.77 -9.64 11.73
C SER A 123 -25.54 -9.40 10.23
N ASN A 124 -25.21 -8.16 9.85
CA ASN A 124 -24.84 -7.80 8.48
C ASN A 124 -23.33 -7.57 8.27
N PHE A 125 -22.49 -7.94 9.25
CA PHE A 125 -21.05 -7.74 9.21
C PHE A 125 -20.35 -8.85 9.99
N ASP A 126 -19.04 -9.02 9.78
CA ASP A 126 -18.24 -10.00 10.51
C ASP A 126 -17.93 -9.50 11.93
N TRP A 127 -18.93 -9.63 12.80
CA TRP A 127 -18.84 -9.22 14.20
C TRP A 127 -17.81 -10.04 14.98
N LYS A 128 -17.56 -11.29 14.58
CA LYS A 128 -16.61 -12.20 15.23
C LYS A 128 -15.19 -11.69 15.04
N SER A 129 -14.82 -11.38 13.80
CA SER A 129 -13.50 -10.80 13.50
C SER A 129 -13.29 -9.47 14.23
N GLU A 130 -14.30 -8.60 14.28
CA GLU A 130 -14.19 -7.32 15.00
C GLU A 130 -13.99 -7.54 16.52
N ALA A 131 -14.75 -8.45 17.13
CA ALA A 131 -14.59 -8.80 18.55
C ALA A 131 -13.20 -9.42 18.83
N GLN A 132 -12.75 -10.37 18.02
CA GLN A 132 -11.47 -11.08 18.21
C GLN A 132 -10.25 -10.19 17.97
N GLN A 133 -10.28 -9.31 16.96
CA GLN A 133 -9.20 -8.36 16.71
C GLN A 133 -8.95 -7.47 17.93
N ASP A 134 -10.02 -7.06 18.62
CA ASP A 134 -9.91 -6.23 19.81
C ASP A 134 -9.28 -7.00 20.99
N ILE A 135 -9.56 -8.31 21.14
CA ILE A 135 -8.90 -9.18 22.13
C ILE A 135 -7.41 -9.31 21.82
N PHE A 136 -7.06 -9.58 20.56
CA PHE A 136 -5.68 -9.69 20.12
C PHE A 136 -4.91 -8.38 20.38
N ASN A 137 -5.49 -7.25 19.98
CA ASN A 137 -4.90 -5.94 20.20
C ASN A 137 -4.71 -5.62 21.70
N ARG A 138 -5.65 -6.03 22.57
CA ARG A 138 -5.54 -5.87 24.04
C ARG A 138 -4.45 -6.76 24.63
N LYS A 139 -4.45 -8.05 24.28
CA LYS A 139 -3.51 -9.05 24.81
C LYS A 139 -2.06 -8.64 24.57
N TYR A 140 -1.80 -8.03 23.40
CA TYR A 140 -0.45 -7.63 22.99
C TYR A 140 -0.18 -6.13 23.09
N LYS A 141 -1.10 -5.33 23.65
CA LYS A 141 -1.03 -3.85 23.70
C LYS A 141 -0.59 -3.26 22.35
N MET A 142 -1.16 -3.78 21.26
CA MET A 142 -0.72 -3.41 19.92
C MET A 142 -1.14 -1.97 19.63
N ASP A 143 -0.14 -1.14 19.39
CA ASP A 143 -0.33 0.23 18.93
C ASP A 143 -0.90 0.18 17.50
N ALA A 144 -2.14 0.66 17.33
CA ALA A 144 -2.84 0.64 16.05
C ALA A 144 -2.06 1.37 14.96
N ARG A 145 -1.31 2.42 15.32
CA ARG A 145 -0.47 3.17 14.39
C ARG A 145 0.74 2.34 13.96
N LEU A 146 1.39 1.66 14.92
CA LEU A 146 2.49 0.76 14.59
C LEU A 146 2.04 -0.37 13.67
N LYS A 147 0.86 -0.95 13.94
CA LYS A 147 0.29 -2.01 13.10
C LYS A 147 0.07 -1.52 11.67
N GLU A 148 -0.56 -0.36 11.48
CA GLU A 148 -0.75 0.24 10.17
C GLU A 148 0.58 0.42 9.42
N ILE A 149 1.61 0.95 10.08
CA ILE A 149 2.95 1.15 9.50
C ILE A 149 3.53 -0.19 9.03
N ILE A 150 3.45 -1.23 9.85
CA ILE A 150 3.96 -2.57 9.51
C ILE A 150 3.20 -3.14 8.30
N ASP A 151 1.86 -3.10 8.31
CA ASP A 151 1.03 -3.64 7.23
C ASP A 151 1.31 -2.92 5.89
N LYS A 152 1.50 -1.59 5.92
CA LYS A 152 1.83 -0.78 4.73
C LYS A 152 3.24 -1.06 4.20
N ILE A 153 4.20 -1.35 5.06
CA ILE A 153 5.56 -1.77 4.66
C ILE A 153 5.52 -3.18 4.09
N GLU A 154 4.90 -4.14 4.77
CA GLU A 154 4.88 -5.55 4.36
C GLU A 154 4.11 -5.76 3.05
N SER A 155 3.03 -5.01 2.81
CA SER A 155 2.33 -5.00 1.51
C SER A 155 3.13 -4.35 0.38
N GLY A 156 4.16 -3.58 0.71
CA GLY A 156 4.98 -2.84 -0.25
C GLY A 156 4.37 -1.51 -0.71
N GLU A 157 3.26 -1.07 -0.11
CA GLU A 157 2.68 0.25 -0.38
C GLU A 157 3.61 1.38 0.06
N TRP A 158 4.33 1.19 1.18
CA TRP A 158 5.34 2.13 1.65
C TRP A 158 6.74 1.60 1.39
N LYS A 159 7.54 2.40 0.69
CA LYS A 159 8.96 2.15 0.46
C LYS A 159 9.82 2.92 1.46
N ARG A 160 11.12 2.62 1.49
CA ARG A 160 12.06 3.33 2.38
C ARG A 160 12.12 4.83 2.10
N TYR A 161 11.83 5.27 0.87
CA TYR A 161 11.79 6.69 0.54
C TYR A 161 10.53 7.41 1.04
N ASP A 162 9.47 6.69 1.42
CA ASP A 162 8.21 7.28 1.90
C ASP A 162 8.28 7.66 3.39
N LEU A 163 9.15 7.00 4.15
CA LEU A 163 9.21 7.12 5.61
C LEU A 163 9.32 8.58 6.08
N ILE A 164 10.19 9.38 5.46
CA ILE A 164 10.40 10.79 5.82
C ILE A 164 9.11 11.61 5.71
N THR A 165 8.22 11.24 4.79
CA THR A 165 6.96 11.96 4.53
C THR A 165 5.76 11.35 5.26
N LYS A 166 5.82 10.06 5.61
CA LYS A 166 4.70 9.29 6.17
C LYS A 166 4.80 9.06 7.68
N ILE A 167 5.99 9.22 8.25
CA ILE A 167 6.30 8.96 9.66
C ILE A 167 7.05 10.17 10.20
N ASN A 168 6.55 10.77 11.27
CA ASN A 168 7.23 11.90 11.90
C ASN A 168 8.43 11.44 12.75
N GLY A 169 9.29 12.37 13.17
CA GLY A 169 10.51 12.05 13.92
C GLY A 169 10.25 11.32 15.25
N TYR A 170 9.15 11.63 15.95
CA TYR A 170 8.80 10.96 17.21
C TYR A 170 8.36 9.51 16.98
N GLU A 171 7.45 9.30 16.02
CA GLU A 171 7.02 7.95 15.63
C GLU A 171 8.20 7.11 15.18
N ASN A 172 9.10 7.68 14.36
CA ASN A 172 10.29 6.98 13.90
C ASN A 172 11.19 6.58 15.08
N ASN A 173 11.40 7.44 16.08
CA ASN A 173 12.21 7.11 17.25
C ASN A 173 11.59 5.98 18.10
N ILE A 174 10.27 6.01 18.31
CA ILE A 174 9.57 5.01 19.13
C ILE A 174 9.51 3.67 18.40
N TYR A 175 9.21 3.67 17.09
CA TYR A 175 8.93 2.47 16.31
C TYR A 175 10.12 1.96 15.50
N TYR A 176 11.29 2.60 15.59
CA TYR A 176 12.46 2.34 14.73
C TYR A 176 12.77 0.85 14.55
N SER A 177 12.86 0.11 15.66
CA SER A 177 13.20 -1.32 15.66
C SER A 177 12.15 -2.17 14.95
N ALA A 178 10.87 -1.83 15.07
CA ALA A 178 9.78 -2.55 14.43
C ALA A 178 9.71 -2.23 12.93
N ILE A 179 9.87 -0.96 12.56
CA ILE A 179 9.96 -0.52 11.16
C ILE A 179 11.12 -1.23 10.45
N LYS A 180 12.29 -1.28 11.09
CA LYS A 180 13.47 -1.96 10.54
C LYS A 180 13.17 -3.44 10.26
N LYS A 181 12.58 -4.15 11.24
CA LYS A 181 12.18 -5.56 11.10
C LYS A 181 11.13 -5.77 10.01
N ALA A 182 10.17 -4.87 9.85
CA ALA A 182 9.16 -4.96 8.79
C ALA A 182 9.79 -4.90 7.40
N PHE A 183 10.78 -4.02 7.18
CA PHE A 183 11.52 -4.00 5.92
C PHE A 183 12.40 -5.23 5.71
N GLU A 184 13.01 -5.77 6.76
CA GLU A 184 13.77 -7.02 6.68
C GLU A 184 12.86 -8.18 6.26
N ARG A 185 11.70 -8.33 6.91
CA ARG A 185 10.69 -9.34 6.53
C ARG A 185 10.19 -9.19 5.10
N ARG A 186 9.99 -7.96 4.62
CA ARG A 186 9.61 -7.75 3.22
C ARG A 186 10.71 -8.18 2.26
N ILE A 187 11.97 -7.92 2.59
CA ILE A 187 13.11 -8.39 1.77
C ILE A 187 13.09 -9.92 1.70
N ASP A 188 12.94 -10.61 2.84
CA ASP A 188 12.86 -12.07 2.88
C ASP A 188 11.70 -12.60 2.02
N PHE A 189 10.51 -12.00 2.15
CA PHE A 189 9.34 -12.35 1.34
C PHE A 189 9.59 -12.18 -0.17
N LEU A 190 10.28 -11.10 -0.56
CA LEU A 190 10.60 -10.84 -1.97
C LEU A 190 11.63 -11.82 -2.52
N GLU A 191 12.52 -12.39 -1.70
CA GLU A 191 13.48 -13.41 -2.12
C GLU A 191 12.80 -14.74 -2.47
N GLU A 192 11.64 -15.02 -1.88
CA GLU A 192 10.83 -16.23 -2.14
C GLU A 192 9.83 -16.08 -3.30
N MET A 193 9.56 -14.84 -3.73
CA MET A 193 8.59 -14.56 -4.79
C MET A 193 9.19 -14.71 -6.19
N GLU A 194 8.35 -14.81 -7.22
CA GLU A 194 8.78 -14.70 -8.62
C GLU A 194 8.90 -13.24 -9.06
N ARG A 195 10.04 -12.89 -9.68
CA ARG A 195 10.30 -11.53 -10.14
C ARG A 195 9.53 -11.21 -11.41
N LYS A 196 8.83 -10.08 -11.41
CA LYS A 196 8.15 -9.53 -12.57
C LYS A 196 8.66 -8.12 -12.87
N MET A 197 9.56 -8.04 -13.83
CA MET A 197 10.17 -6.80 -14.25
C MET A 197 10.36 -6.79 -15.78
N GLU A 198 10.24 -5.60 -16.37
CA GLU A 198 10.60 -5.33 -17.75
C GLU A 198 11.94 -4.58 -17.86
N CYS A 199 12.67 -4.79 -18.94
CA CYS A 199 13.91 -4.06 -19.22
C CYS A 199 13.84 -3.34 -20.57
N VAL A 200 14.24 -2.07 -20.56
CA VAL A 200 14.30 -1.20 -21.73
C VAL A 200 15.75 -0.75 -21.93
N PHE A 201 16.24 -0.86 -23.16
CA PHE A 201 17.57 -0.39 -23.54
C PHE A 201 17.44 0.84 -24.41
N ILE A 202 18.01 1.97 -24.00
CA ILE A 202 17.93 3.26 -24.68
C ILE A 202 19.31 3.68 -25.17
N THR A 203 19.48 3.79 -26.48
CA THR A 203 20.73 4.20 -27.13
C THR A 203 20.58 5.50 -27.90
N GLY A 204 21.70 6.17 -28.17
CA GLY A 204 21.71 7.39 -28.97
C GLY A 204 22.84 8.33 -28.61
N MET A 205 23.10 9.30 -29.47
CA MET A 205 24.19 10.27 -29.28
C MET A 205 24.11 11.00 -27.93
N SER A 206 25.23 11.58 -27.49
CA SER A 206 25.21 12.50 -26.36
C SER A 206 24.18 13.60 -26.60
N SER A 207 23.50 14.04 -25.54
CA SER A 207 22.46 15.08 -25.60
C SER A 207 21.22 14.77 -26.47
N SER A 208 20.98 13.51 -26.87
CA SER A 208 19.78 13.13 -27.65
C SER A 208 18.47 13.03 -26.83
N GLY A 209 18.55 13.17 -25.50
CA GLY A 209 17.39 13.11 -24.59
C GLY A 209 17.11 11.73 -23.97
N LYS A 210 18.09 10.81 -23.92
CA LYS A 210 17.91 9.44 -23.38
C LYS A 210 17.44 9.41 -21.92
N THR A 211 18.17 10.06 -21.02
CA THR A 211 17.84 10.16 -19.59
C THR A 211 16.47 10.79 -19.38
N THR A 212 16.18 11.81 -20.19
CA THR A 212 14.93 12.53 -20.20
C THR A 212 13.76 11.63 -20.59
N LEU A 213 13.94 10.82 -21.65
CA LEU A 213 12.95 9.83 -22.06
C LEU A 213 12.77 8.76 -20.98
N ALA A 214 13.86 8.27 -20.37
CA ALA A 214 13.80 7.27 -19.31
C ALA A 214 12.98 7.76 -18.11
N LYS A 215 13.23 8.99 -17.64
CA LYS A 215 12.46 9.62 -16.57
C LYS A 215 10.99 9.78 -16.94
N LYS A 216 10.71 10.21 -18.18
CA LYS A 216 9.34 10.33 -18.68
C LYS A 216 8.62 8.98 -18.72
N ILE A 217 9.28 7.92 -19.17
CA ILE A 217 8.70 6.56 -19.17
C ILE A 217 8.34 6.13 -17.74
N ALA A 218 9.22 6.37 -16.77
CA ALA A 218 8.93 6.06 -15.37
C ALA A 218 7.70 6.84 -14.86
N GLU A 219 7.65 8.15 -15.10
CA GLU A 219 6.55 9.03 -14.70
C GLU A 219 5.22 8.65 -15.35
N ASP A 220 5.21 8.42 -16.67
CA ASP A 220 4.01 8.02 -17.42
C ASP A 220 3.44 6.66 -16.94
N ASN A 221 4.27 5.81 -16.31
CA ASN A 221 3.85 4.55 -15.67
C ASN A 221 3.47 4.70 -14.19
N GLY A 222 3.54 5.92 -13.63
CA GLY A 222 3.29 6.16 -12.20
C GLY A 222 4.38 5.59 -11.28
N TYR A 223 5.59 5.38 -11.80
CA TYR A 223 6.71 4.80 -11.05
C TYR A 223 7.63 5.87 -10.49
N LYS A 224 8.10 5.68 -9.25
CA LYS A 224 9.21 6.48 -8.75
C LYS A 224 10.50 5.97 -9.38
N ALA A 225 11.30 6.89 -9.91
CA ALA A 225 12.58 6.55 -10.52
C ALA A 225 13.73 6.68 -9.52
N TYR A 226 14.57 5.65 -9.45
CA TYR A 226 15.93 5.73 -8.95
C TYR A 226 16.88 5.89 -10.13
N VAL A 227 17.73 6.91 -10.11
CA VAL A 227 18.73 7.15 -11.17
C VAL A 227 20.10 6.80 -10.61
N SER A 228 20.77 5.83 -11.20
CA SER A 228 22.11 5.44 -10.77
C SER A 228 23.12 6.52 -11.13
N SER A 229 24.07 6.79 -10.23
CA SER A 229 25.29 7.51 -10.57
C SER A 229 26.27 6.56 -11.28
N GLY A 230 27.05 7.06 -12.26
CA GLY A 230 28.09 6.30 -12.97
C GLY A 230 29.33 5.96 -12.13
N SER A 231 29.13 5.47 -10.90
CA SER A 231 30.16 5.08 -9.94
C SER A 231 30.21 3.55 -9.79
N ASN A 232 31.19 3.04 -9.04
CA ASN A 232 31.35 1.60 -8.79
C ASN A 232 30.26 0.98 -7.88
N ASP A 233 29.32 1.77 -7.35
CA ASP A 233 28.14 1.24 -6.63
C ASP A 233 26.86 1.87 -7.17
N ILE A 234 26.31 1.22 -8.18
CA ILE A 234 25.18 1.68 -8.98
C ILE A 234 23.87 1.68 -8.19
N LEU A 235 23.80 0.95 -7.06
CA LEU A 235 22.58 0.76 -6.29
C LEU A 235 22.67 1.30 -4.88
N ASP A 236 23.74 1.97 -4.45
CA ASP A 236 24.02 2.35 -3.05
C ASP A 236 22.84 3.05 -2.35
N ASN A 237 22.10 3.89 -3.09
CA ASN A 237 20.93 4.64 -2.57
C ASN A 237 19.57 4.14 -3.07
N TYR A 238 19.50 2.94 -3.65
CA TYR A 238 18.24 2.29 -3.99
C TYR A 238 17.42 2.01 -2.71
N LYS A 239 16.17 2.50 -2.71
CA LYS A 239 15.24 2.50 -1.57
C LYS A 239 13.91 1.77 -1.89
N GLY A 240 13.89 0.95 -2.95
CA GLY A 240 12.72 0.21 -3.40
C GLY A 240 11.87 0.94 -4.43
N GLN A 241 12.44 1.89 -5.17
CA GLN A 241 11.79 2.57 -6.29
C GLN A 241 11.33 1.58 -7.38
N GLU A 242 10.17 1.82 -7.96
CA GLU A 242 9.58 0.90 -8.94
C GLU A 242 10.31 0.92 -10.28
N CYS A 243 11.00 2.02 -10.61
CA CYS A 243 11.84 2.12 -11.80
C CYS A 243 13.30 2.39 -11.43
N ILE A 244 14.21 1.60 -11.99
CA ILE A 244 15.66 1.85 -11.91
C ILE A 244 16.13 2.35 -13.28
N ILE A 245 16.77 3.51 -13.31
CA ILE A 245 17.39 4.08 -14.50
C ILE A 245 18.89 3.96 -14.32
N LEU A 246 19.50 3.06 -15.08
CA LEU A 246 20.93 2.86 -15.21
C LEU A 246 21.45 3.89 -16.22
N ASP A 247 21.68 5.11 -15.72
CA ASP A 247 21.91 6.27 -16.56
C ASP A 247 23.37 6.40 -17.01
N ASP A 248 23.58 6.70 -18.29
CA ASP A 248 24.87 6.74 -18.98
C ASP A 248 25.75 5.54 -18.60
N LEU A 249 25.17 4.34 -18.67
CA LEU A 249 25.84 3.11 -18.26
C LEU A 249 27.02 2.84 -19.20
N ARG A 250 28.21 2.75 -18.60
CA ARG A 250 29.46 2.43 -19.29
C ARG A 250 29.88 1.01 -18.98
N SER A 251 30.62 0.43 -19.91
CA SER A 251 31.02 -0.98 -19.87
C SER A 251 31.88 -1.36 -18.67
N TYR A 252 32.62 -0.41 -18.10
CA TYR A 252 33.46 -0.65 -16.92
C TYR A 252 32.70 -0.53 -15.58
N CYS A 253 31.44 -0.08 -15.58
CA CYS A 253 30.69 0.15 -14.34
C CYS A 253 30.14 -1.15 -13.72
N LEU A 254 29.88 -2.18 -14.53
CA LEU A 254 29.34 -3.48 -14.11
C LEU A 254 29.97 -4.61 -14.93
N GLY A 255 30.26 -5.74 -14.29
CA GLY A 255 30.55 -6.98 -15.00
C GLY A 255 29.29 -7.53 -15.69
N LEU A 256 29.45 -8.23 -16.83
CA LEU A 256 28.32 -8.78 -17.59
C LEU A 256 27.44 -9.71 -16.73
N SER A 257 28.05 -10.58 -15.92
CA SER A 257 27.30 -11.52 -15.07
C SER A 257 26.38 -10.79 -14.07
N ASP A 258 26.86 -9.71 -13.47
CA ASP A 258 26.07 -8.92 -12.51
C ASP A 258 24.94 -8.16 -13.22
N LEU A 259 25.23 -7.60 -14.41
CA LEU A 259 24.21 -6.98 -15.25
C LEU A 259 23.14 -7.99 -15.67
N ILE A 260 23.53 -9.17 -16.15
CA ILE A 260 22.60 -10.21 -16.58
C ILE A 260 21.70 -10.65 -15.42
N LYS A 261 22.26 -10.93 -14.23
CA LYS A 261 21.49 -11.28 -13.03
C LYS A 261 20.50 -10.16 -12.66
N MET A 262 20.94 -8.91 -12.75
CA MET A 262 20.10 -7.76 -12.46
C MET A 262 18.92 -7.62 -13.44
N LEU A 263 19.10 -7.96 -14.72
CA LEU A 263 18.09 -7.87 -15.77
C LEU A 263 17.23 -9.12 -15.93
N ASP A 264 17.53 -10.21 -15.22
CA ASP A 264 16.81 -11.47 -15.33
C ASP A 264 15.69 -11.58 -14.28
N ASN A 265 14.56 -12.15 -14.71
CA ASN A 265 13.44 -12.49 -13.84
C ASN A 265 13.60 -13.89 -13.22
N ASN A 266 14.44 -14.75 -13.81
CA ASN A 266 14.62 -16.15 -13.40
C ASN A 266 15.80 -16.39 -12.45
N THR A 267 16.61 -15.36 -12.18
CA THR A 267 17.70 -15.44 -11.20
C THR A 267 17.32 -14.76 -9.88
N SER A 268 17.97 -15.18 -8.79
CA SER A 268 17.74 -14.66 -7.44
C SER A 268 17.73 -13.14 -7.38
N TYR A 269 16.85 -12.59 -6.53
CA TYR A 269 16.64 -11.14 -6.39
C TYR A 269 17.86 -10.35 -5.91
N SER A 270 18.86 -11.04 -5.36
CA SER A 270 20.04 -10.46 -4.75
C SER A 270 21.07 -10.05 -5.82
N VAL A 271 21.18 -8.74 -6.06
CA VAL A 271 22.28 -8.16 -6.86
C VAL A 271 23.39 -7.67 -5.93
N LYS A 272 24.64 -7.89 -6.33
CA LYS A 272 25.82 -7.50 -5.56
C LYS A 272 25.83 -5.98 -5.32
N SER A 273 26.08 -5.57 -4.08
CA SER A 273 26.34 -4.19 -3.67
C SER A 273 27.42 -4.18 -2.59
N ARG A 274 28.10 -3.04 -2.39
CA ARG A 274 29.34 -2.94 -1.59
C ARG A 274 29.20 -3.40 -0.14
N TYR A 275 28.00 -3.27 0.45
CA TYR A 275 27.77 -3.51 1.88
C TYR A 275 26.86 -4.72 2.18
N LYS A 276 25.83 -4.94 1.35
CA LYS A 276 24.91 -6.09 1.43
C LYS A 276 24.25 -6.25 0.07
N ASN A 277 24.08 -7.48 -0.40
CA ASN A 277 23.31 -7.72 -1.63
C ASN A 277 21.92 -7.10 -1.53
N LYS A 278 21.44 -6.49 -2.62
CA LYS A 278 20.16 -5.79 -2.66
C LYS A 278 19.13 -6.59 -3.42
N VAL A 279 17.98 -6.78 -2.78
CA VAL A 279 16.78 -7.36 -3.38
C VAL A 279 16.07 -6.30 -4.21
N LEU A 280 15.90 -6.58 -5.50
CA LEU A 280 15.32 -5.64 -6.45
C LEU A 280 13.81 -5.80 -6.58
N GLU A 281 13.07 -4.95 -5.88
CA GLU A 281 11.60 -4.86 -5.99
C GLU A 281 11.09 -4.00 -7.18
N CYS A 282 11.94 -3.71 -8.16
CA CYS A 282 11.56 -2.83 -9.28
C CYS A 282 10.69 -3.57 -10.30
N LYS A 283 9.82 -2.83 -10.97
CA LYS A 283 8.97 -3.27 -12.08
C LYS A 283 9.59 -2.97 -13.43
N LEU A 284 10.49 -1.98 -13.49
CA LEU A 284 11.13 -1.50 -14.71
C LEU A 284 12.61 -1.20 -14.47
N ILE A 285 13.47 -1.70 -15.35
CA ILE A 285 14.86 -1.24 -15.50
C ILE A 285 15.01 -0.57 -16.86
N ILE A 286 15.58 0.63 -16.87
CA ILE A 286 15.93 1.34 -18.10
C ILE A 286 17.43 1.55 -18.12
N ILE A 287 18.11 1.02 -19.14
CA ILE A 287 19.51 1.31 -19.40
C ILE A 287 19.58 2.44 -20.40
N THR A 288 20.37 3.48 -20.11
CA THR A 288 20.71 4.50 -21.10
C THR A 288 22.20 4.43 -21.40
N THR A 289 22.58 4.48 -22.67
CA THR A 289 24.00 4.51 -23.08
C THR A 289 24.18 5.22 -24.41
N VAL A 290 25.39 5.69 -24.70
CA VAL A 290 25.74 6.25 -26.01
C VAL A 290 26.06 5.20 -27.06
N LYS A 291 26.40 3.99 -26.62
CA LYS A 291 26.82 2.88 -27.49
C LYS A 291 25.61 2.11 -28.02
N SER A 292 25.77 1.42 -29.15
CA SER A 292 24.77 0.43 -29.55
C SER A 292 24.77 -0.73 -28.54
N ILE A 293 23.70 -1.54 -28.53
CA ILE A 293 23.66 -2.71 -27.63
C ILE A 293 24.76 -3.72 -27.97
N ASP A 294 25.15 -3.80 -29.25
CA ASP A 294 26.24 -4.64 -29.74
C ASP A 294 27.60 -4.12 -29.24
N ASP A 295 27.93 -2.85 -29.48
CA ASP A 295 29.19 -2.27 -29.00
C ASP A 295 29.28 -2.32 -27.47
N PHE A 296 28.17 -2.01 -26.78
CA PHE A 296 28.09 -2.06 -25.33
C PHE A 296 28.36 -3.46 -24.79
N PHE A 297 27.84 -4.50 -25.44
CA PHE A 297 28.09 -5.89 -25.06
C PHE A 297 29.56 -6.28 -25.27
N GLU A 298 30.13 -5.92 -26.43
CA GLU A 298 31.53 -6.22 -26.76
C GLU A 298 32.53 -5.56 -25.80
N ASP A 299 32.26 -4.33 -25.34
CA ASP A 299 33.16 -3.68 -24.39
C ASP A 299 33.14 -4.33 -22.99
N ILE A 300 32.00 -4.92 -22.60
CA ILE A 300 31.85 -5.54 -21.29
C ILE A 300 32.44 -6.96 -21.31
N PHE A 301 32.40 -7.65 -22.45
CA PHE A 301 32.67 -9.07 -22.52
C PHE A 301 33.84 -9.48 -23.41
N LYS A 302 34.74 -10.30 -22.86
CA LYS A 302 35.84 -10.93 -23.61
C LYS A 302 35.48 -12.39 -23.94
N LYS A 303 34.97 -12.58 -25.18
CA LYS A 303 34.99 -13.77 -26.06
C LYS A 303 34.03 -14.98 -25.92
N ASP A 304 33.44 -15.30 -24.77
CA ASP A 304 32.71 -16.59 -24.59
C ASP A 304 31.16 -16.56 -24.36
N GLU A 305 30.47 -15.41 -24.35
CA GLU A 305 29.02 -15.31 -24.11
C GLU A 305 28.27 -14.72 -25.30
N SER A 306 27.05 -15.22 -25.55
CA SER A 306 26.20 -14.74 -26.63
C SER A 306 25.45 -13.46 -26.23
N ILE A 307 25.54 -12.43 -27.08
CA ILE A 307 24.78 -11.18 -26.97
C ILE A 307 23.26 -11.37 -26.86
N ILE A 308 22.75 -12.51 -27.36
CA ILE A 308 21.33 -12.88 -27.25
C ILE A 308 20.88 -12.90 -25.79
N GLN A 309 21.78 -13.22 -24.85
CA GLN A 309 21.48 -13.16 -23.42
C GLN A 309 21.09 -11.75 -22.95
N LEU A 310 21.76 -10.71 -23.42
CA LEU A 310 21.43 -9.33 -23.09
C LEU A 310 20.17 -8.88 -23.86
N LYS A 311 20.15 -9.11 -25.18
CA LYS A 311 19.06 -8.65 -26.06
C LYS A 311 17.68 -9.21 -25.66
N ARG A 312 17.59 -10.49 -25.30
CA ARG A 312 16.31 -11.10 -24.90
C ARG A 312 15.72 -10.54 -23.59
N ARG A 313 16.58 -10.01 -22.71
CA ARG A 313 16.15 -9.40 -21.43
C ARG A 313 15.70 -7.96 -21.68
N CYS A 314 16.40 -7.24 -22.55
CA CYS A 314 16.01 -5.92 -23.04
C CYS A 314 14.92 -6.00 -24.11
N LYS A 315 13.71 -6.46 -23.77
CA LYS A 315 12.62 -6.70 -24.75
C LYS A 315 12.30 -5.49 -25.64
N LEU A 316 12.49 -4.27 -25.13
CA LEU A 316 12.33 -3.03 -25.88
C LEU A 316 13.69 -2.34 -26.04
N HIS A 317 14.10 -2.12 -27.28
CA HIS A 317 15.21 -1.27 -27.65
C HIS A 317 14.70 0.04 -28.24
N ILE A 318 15.20 1.16 -27.72
CA ILE A 318 14.86 2.50 -28.19
C ILE A 318 16.15 3.18 -28.66
N SER A 319 16.19 3.65 -29.89
CA SER A 319 17.31 4.46 -30.39
C SER A 319 16.86 5.89 -30.66
N LEU A 320 17.69 6.85 -30.22
CA LEU A 320 17.46 8.28 -30.36
C LEU A 320 18.53 8.92 -31.22
N ASP A 321 18.09 9.65 -32.23
CA ASP A 321 18.92 10.62 -32.95
C ASP A 321 18.32 12.04 -32.81
N SER A 322 18.91 13.02 -33.47
CA SER A 322 18.47 14.42 -33.37
C SER A 322 17.08 14.67 -33.97
N LYS A 323 16.55 13.76 -34.80
CA LYS A 323 15.30 13.90 -35.56
C LYS A 323 14.24 12.88 -35.16
N TYR A 324 14.61 11.67 -34.77
CA TYR A 324 13.70 10.55 -34.56
C TYR A 324 14.00 9.74 -33.29
N ILE A 325 12.94 9.15 -32.76
CA ILE A 325 12.96 8.09 -31.76
C ILE A 325 12.45 6.83 -32.45
N SER A 326 13.25 5.78 -32.44
CA SER A 326 12.94 4.49 -33.04
C SER A 326 12.72 3.46 -31.95
N TYR A 327 11.67 2.65 -32.06
CA TYR A 327 11.28 1.62 -31.09
C TYR A 327 11.29 0.25 -31.75
N SER A 328 12.10 -0.67 -31.25
CA SER A 328 12.22 -2.05 -31.74
C SER A 328 11.94 -3.05 -30.63
N MET A 329 11.09 -4.04 -30.91
CA MET A 329 10.73 -5.09 -29.96
C MET A 329 11.49 -6.37 -30.26
N TRP A 330 11.99 -7.05 -29.24
CA TRP A 330 12.67 -8.33 -29.37
C TRP A 330 11.70 -9.42 -29.84
N ASN A 331 12.09 -10.17 -30.88
CA ASN A 331 11.39 -11.36 -31.33
C ASN A 331 12.13 -12.62 -30.82
N PRO A 332 11.54 -13.40 -29.89
CA PRO A 332 12.18 -14.59 -29.34
C PRO A 332 12.32 -15.75 -30.34
N VAL A 333 11.52 -15.79 -31.40
CA VAL A 333 11.56 -16.84 -32.43
C VAL A 333 12.70 -16.60 -33.41
N LYS A 334 12.84 -15.36 -33.88
CA LYS A 334 13.91 -14.97 -34.82
C LYS A 334 15.23 -14.67 -34.13
N MET A 335 15.21 -14.47 -32.81
CA MET A 335 16.36 -14.03 -32.01
C MET A 335 16.96 -12.71 -32.48
N GLU A 336 16.11 -11.77 -32.89
CA GLU A 336 16.50 -10.42 -33.32
C GLU A 336 15.44 -9.39 -32.93
N TYR A 337 15.81 -8.10 -33.00
CA TYR A 337 14.83 -7.02 -32.87
C TYR A 337 14.06 -6.82 -34.17
N GLU A 338 12.74 -6.67 -34.07
CA GLU A 338 11.89 -6.34 -35.21
C GLU A 338 12.20 -4.96 -35.80
N LYS A 339 11.71 -4.72 -37.01
CA LYS A 339 11.86 -3.42 -37.69
C LYS A 339 11.30 -2.28 -36.82
N PRO A 340 12.04 -1.16 -36.67
CA PRO A 340 11.66 -0.11 -35.75
C PRO A 340 10.42 0.67 -36.19
N PHE A 341 9.56 1.01 -35.23
CA PHE A 341 8.57 2.08 -35.37
C PHE A 341 9.24 3.43 -35.10
N LYS A 342 9.08 4.42 -35.99
CA LYS A 342 9.72 5.74 -35.88
C LYS A 342 8.73 6.83 -35.51
N LYS A 343 9.13 7.73 -34.61
CA LYS A 343 8.41 8.97 -34.28
C LYS A 343 9.38 10.15 -34.27
N PRO A 344 8.95 11.38 -34.60
CA PRO A 344 9.79 12.57 -34.47
C PRO A 344 10.30 12.77 -33.03
N ASN A 345 11.57 13.12 -32.87
CA ASN A 345 12.18 13.43 -31.58
C ASN A 345 11.84 14.86 -31.15
N ASN A 346 10.69 15.03 -30.50
CA ASN A 346 10.23 16.30 -29.95
C ASN A 346 10.61 16.47 -28.47
N LEU A 347 11.53 15.66 -27.93
CA LEU A 347 11.90 15.73 -26.51
C LEU A 347 12.57 17.07 -26.19
N LEU A 348 13.53 17.51 -27.00
CA LEU A 348 14.25 18.78 -26.76
C LEU A 348 13.29 19.99 -26.67
N ASN A 349 12.24 20.01 -27.49
CA ASN A 349 11.23 21.06 -27.49
C ASN A 349 10.35 21.03 -26.22
N LYS A 350 10.04 19.84 -25.69
CA LYS A 350 9.23 19.66 -24.48
C LYS A 350 9.96 20.04 -23.19
N PHE A 351 11.29 19.95 -23.17
CA PHE A 351 12.12 20.30 -22.01
C PHE A 351 12.70 21.73 -22.07
N GLN A 352 12.23 22.56 -23.01
CA GLN A 352 12.60 23.98 -23.14
C GLN A 352 14.12 24.23 -23.18
N ILE A 353 14.91 23.34 -23.78
CA ILE A 353 16.33 23.63 -24.04
C ILE A 353 16.37 24.62 -25.21
N LYS A 354 16.17 25.90 -24.89
CA LYS A 354 16.37 27.02 -25.80
C LYS A 354 17.79 27.54 -25.60
N ALA A 355 18.44 27.93 -26.70
CA ALA A 355 19.65 28.71 -26.59
C ALA A 355 19.33 29.99 -25.82
N LEU A 356 20.05 30.23 -24.72
CA LEU A 356 19.95 31.48 -23.98
C LEU A 356 20.32 32.62 -24.93
N SER A 357 19.56 33.71 -24.90
CA SER A 357 19.95 34.96 -25.56
C SER A 357 21.26 35.47 -24.96
N LYS A 358 22.00 36.31 -25.69
CA LYS A 358 23.25 36.92 -25.19
C LYS A 358 23.05 37.62 -23.83
N LYS A 359 21.90 38.25 -23.61
CA LYS A 359 21.56 38.92 -22.36
C LYS A 359 21.40 37.91 -21.21
N GLU A 360 20.62 36.84 -21.42
CA GLU A 360 20.44 35.79 -20.41
C GLU A 360 21.76 35.06 -20.08
N GLN A 361 22.64 34.90 -21.07
CA GLN A 361 23.99 34.35 -20.84
C GLN A 361 24.81 35.27 -19.92
N LYS A 362 24.85 36.58 -20.20
CA LYS A 362 25.57 37.55 -19.37
C LYS A 362 25.01 37.64 -17.94
N GLU A 363 23.69 37.69 -17.80
CA GLU A 363 23.03 37.68 -16.48
C GLU A 363 23.32 36.40 -15.69
N PHE A 364 23.32 35.24 -16.34
CA PHE A 364 23.67 33.98 -15.70
C PHE A 364 25.14 33.95 -15.26
N ILE A 365 26.06 34.46 -16.08
CA ILE A 365 27.47 34.57 -15.73
C ILE A 365 27.63 35.50 -14.52
N LYS A 366 27.08 36.72 -14.57
CA LYS A 366 27.11 37.68 -13.46
C LYS A 366 26.55 37.08 -12.17
N LYS A 367 25.45 36.32 -12.25
CA LYS A 367 24.85 35.66 -11.07
C LYS A 367 25.79 34.63 -10.42
N ILE A 368 26.57 33.89 -11.20
CA ILE A 368 27.43 32.81 -10.70
C ILE A 368 28.82 33.30 -10.32
N THR A 369 29.40 34.18 -11.13
CA THR A 369 30.79 34.65 -10.98
C THR A 369 30.90 35.99 -10.28
N ASN A 370 29.78 36.71 -10.13
CA ASN A 370 29.72 38.08 -9.65
C ASN A 370 30.51 39.08 -10.52
N ILE A 371 30.85 38.69 -11.76
CA ILE A 371 31.53 39.54 -12.75
C ILE A 371 30.46 40.08 -13.70
N ASP A 372 30.34 41.40 -13.79
CA ASP A 372 29.54 42.02 -14.83
C ASP A 372 30.34 42.04 -16.14
N LEU A 373 29.76 41.50 -17.21
CA LEU A 373 30.35 41.48 -18.55
C LEU A 373 29.85 42.65 -19.42
N ASP A 374 29.10 43.58 -18.81
CA ASP A 374 28.65 44.84 -19.38
C ASP A 374 29.32 46.07 -18.71
N GLU A 375 30.16 45.86 -17.68
CA GLU A 375 31.01 46.91 -17.07
C GLU A 375 32.48 46.64 -17.45
N ASP A 376 33.15 47.64 -18.04
CA ASP A 376 34.59 47.63 -18.36
C ASP A 376 35.48 47.84 -17.12
#